data_AF-A0A817VKC8-F1
#
_entry.id   AF-A0A817VKC8-F1
#
_cell.length_a   1.000
_cell.length_b   1.000
_cell.length_c   1.000
_cell.angle_alpha   90.00
_cell.angle_beta   90.00
_cell.angle_gamma   90.00
#
_symmetry.space_group_name_H-M   'P 1'
#
loop_
_entity.id
_entity.type
_entity.pdbx_description
1 polymer ?
#
loop_
_entity_poly.entity_id
_entity_poly.type
_entity_poly.pdbx_seq_one_letter_code
_entity_poly.pdbx_strand_id
1 'polypeptide(L)'
;YEFSAYVANVVRKEKCLSKPNIRFEVRAINESGNVIAKKGTGDVPACYNMSWSKYDISFETTHSSVVLLMLSNVAEGSGNDLAIDDIELRVYSTNDLDDTSTTG
;
A
#
# COMPACT_ATOMS: atom_id res chain seq x y z
N TYR A 1 13.11 -0.50 4.04
CA TYR A 1 11.94 -1.36 4.29
C TYR A 1 10.90 -1.12 3.22
N GLU A 2 10.07 -2.12 2.94
CA GLU A 2 8.88 -1.99 2.09
C GLU A 2 7.67 -2.44 2.90
N PHE A 3 6.66 -1.57 2.97
CA PHE A 3 5.34 -1.86 3.53
C PHE A 3 4.36 -2.05 2.38
N SER A 4 3.67 -3.19 2.31
CA SER A 4 2.78 -3.51 1.21
C SER A 4 1.54 -4.28 1.64
N ALA A 5 0.53 -4.31 0.77
CA ALA A 5 -0.64 -5.16 0.91
C ALA A 5 -1.26 -5.42 -0.48
N TYR A 6 -2.00 -6.52 -0.61
CA TYR A 6 -2.90 -6.71 -1.73
C TYR A 6 -4.24 -6.04 -1.44
N VAL A 7 -4.73 -5.26 -2.40
CA VAL A 7 -6.01 -4.56 -2.30
C VAL A 7 -6.87 -4.90 -3.51
N ALA A 8 -8.15 -5.15 -3.25
CA ALA A 8 -9.17 -5.34 -4.27
C ALA A 8 -10.36 -4.40 -4.01
N ASN A 9 -10.91 -3.84 -5.09
CA ASN A 9 -12.21 -3.19 -5.04
C ASN A 9 -13.30 -4.27 -5.13
N VAL A 10 -14.15 -4.39 -4.09
CA VAL A 10 -15.21 -5.41 -4.05
C VAL A 10 -16.49 -4.96 -4.77
N VAL A 11 -16.58 -3.68 -5.12
CA VAL A 11 -17.66 -3.16 -5.93
C VAL A 11 -17.45 -3.56 -7.39
N ARG A 12 -18.48 -4.22 -7.94
CA ARG A 12 -18.44 -4.68 -9.31
C ARG A 12 -18.53 -3.52 -10.29
N LYS A 13 -17.85 -3.65 -11.42
CA LYS A 13 -17.71 -2.60 -12.45
C LYS A 13 -19.03 -2.09 -13.04
N GLU A 14 -20.10 -2.88 -13.00
CA GLU A 14 -21.43 -2.46 -13.49
C GLU A 14 -22.07 -1.40 -12.59
N LYS A 15 -21.57 -1.24 -11.35
CA LYS A 15 -21.97 -0.18 -10.44
C LYS A 15 -21.07 1.03 -10.72
N CYS A 16 -21.65 2.10 -11.26
CA CYS A 16 -20.97 3.38 -11.45
C CYS A 16 -20.89 4.15 -10.11
N LEU A 17 -20.13 3.59 -9.18
CA LEU A 17 -19.98 4.07 -7.81
C LEU A 17 -18.56 4.60 -7.54
N SER A 18 -18.37 5.25 -6.40
CA SER A 18 -17.07 5.74 -5.97
C SER A 18 -16.08 4.58 -5.84
N LYS A 19 -14.82 4.80 -6.25
CA LYS A 19 -13.77 3.80 -6.11
C LYS A 19 -13.03 4.01 -4.80
N PRO A 20 -12.60 2.94 -4.11
CA PRO A 20 -11.71 3.08 -2.97
C PRO A 20 -10.39 3.69 -3.41
N ASN A 21 -9.81 4.51 -2.54
CA ASN A 21 -8.51 5.14 -2.71
C ASN A 21 -7.84 5.15 -1.35
N ILE A 22 -6.71 4.48 -1.23
CA ILE A 22 -6.00 4.29 0.04
C ILE A 22 -4.68 5.05 0.00
N ARG A 23 -4.29 5.64 1.13
CA ARG A 23 -2.96 6.19 1.36
C ARG A 23 -2.21 5.31 2.35
N PHE A 24 -1.14 4.69 1.88
CA PHE A 24 -0.13 4.09 2.73
C PHE A 24 0.68 5.20 3.38
N GLU A 25 0.90 5.12 4.69
CA GLU A 25 1.63 6.12 5.45
C GLU A 25 2.43 5.46 6.58
N VAL A 26 3.68 5.90 6.73
CA VAL A 26 4.58 5.45 7.77
C VAL A 26 4.89 6.64 8.67
N ARG A 27 4.72 6.48 9.98
CA ARG A 27 4.98 7.52 10.98
C ARG A 27 5.95 7.04 12.05
N ALA A 28 6.72 7.97 12.62
CA ALA A 28 7.46 7.71 13.85
C ALA A 28 6.48 7.51 15.02
N ILE A 29 6.84 6.65 15.99
CA ILE A 29 6.02 6.40 17.19
C ILE A 29 6.17 7.48 18.28
N ASN A 30 6.87 8.59 18.00
CA ASN A 30 7.06 9.67 18.97
C ASN A 30 5.80 10.56 19.10
N GLU A 31 5.77 11.40 20.13
CA GLU A 31 4.64 12.30 20.44
C GLU A 31 4.23 13.20 19.26
N SER A 32 5.16 13.52 18.35
CA SER A 32 4.89 14.34 17.17
C SER A 32 4.24 13.57 16.02
N GLY A 33 4.33 12.23 15.99
CA GLY A 33 3.74 11.40 14.94
C GLY A 33 4.25 11.75 13.54
N ASN A 34 5.50 12.18 13.42
CA ASN A 34 6.05 12.72 12.18
C ASN A 34 5.95 11.71 11.03
N VAL A 35 5.53 12.18 9.86
CA VAL A 35 5.40 11.35 8.65
C VAL A 35 6.78 11.08 8.08
N ILE A 36 7.12 9.80 7.95
CA ILE A 36 8.37 9.30 7.36
C ILE A 36 8.17 9.11 5.85
N ALA A 37 7.07 8.49 5.45
CA ALA A 37 6.75 8.23 4.05
C ALA A 37 5.23 8.17 3.85
N LYS A 38 4.75 8.55 2.66
CA LYS A 38 3.35 8.35 2.25
C LYS A 38 3.22 8.12 0.74
N LYS A 39 2.29 7.26 0.33
CA LYS A 39 2.01 6.95 -1.09
C LYS A 39 0.54 6.59 -1.24
N GLY A 40 -0.14 7.24 -2.19
CA GLY A 40 -1.52 6.92 -2.54
C GLY A 40 -1.59 5.79 -3.56
N THR A 41 -2.62 4.96 -3.48
CA THR A 41 -2.92 3.94 -4.50
C THR A 41 -3.49 4.56 -5.79
N GLY A 42 -4.01 5.79 -5.69
CA GLY A 42 -5.02 6.25 -6.64
C GLY A 42 -6.32 5.48 -6.50
N ASP A 43 -7.23 5.64 -7.44
CA ASP A 43 -8.46 4.84 -7.46
C ASP A 43 -8.14 3.36 -7.72
N VAL A 44 -8.56 2.50 -6.81
CA VAL A 44 -8.50 1.05 -7.01
C VAL A 44 -9.61 0.65 -7.98
N PRO A 45 -9.28 0.12 -9.17
CA PRO A 45 -10.26 -0.09 -10.23
C PRO A 45 -11.28 -1.16 -9.85
N ALA A 46 -12.54 -0.90 -10.15
CA ALA A 46 -13.58 -1.91 -10.14
C ALA A 46 -13.40 -2.89 -11.31
N CYS A 47 -13.67 -4.17 -11.06
CA CYS A 47 -13.55 -5.23 -12.05
C CYS A 47 -14.86 -6.04 -12.14
N TYR A 48 -15.06 -6.74 -13.26
CA TYR A 48 -16.19 -7.67 -13.41
C TYR A 48 -16.03 -8.89 -12.49
N ASN A 49 -14.80 -9.38 -12.39
CA ASN A 49 -14.36 -10.40 -11.44
C ASN A 49 -13.37 -9.75 -10.46
N MET A 50 -13.38 -10.16 -9.19
CA MET A 50 -12.47 -9.62 -8.18
C MET A 50 -11.02 -9.80 -8.61
N SER A 51 -10.26 -8.70 -8.62
CA SER A 51 -8.84 -8.68 -8.98
C SER A 51 -8.05 -8.01 -7.87
N TRP A 52 -6.94 -8.64 -7.49
CA TRP A 52 -6.03 -8.14 -6.46
C TRP A 52 -4.86 -7.40 -7.10
N SER A 53 -4.52 -6.24 -6.55
CA SER A 53 -3.32 -5.49 -6.93
C SER A 53 -2.46 -5.26 -5.70
N LYS A 54 -1.15 -5.54 -5.80
CA LYS A 54 -0.20 -5.23 -4.72
C LYS A 54 0.11 -3.72 -4.77
N TYR A 55 -0.06 -3.06 -3.64
CA TYR A 55 0.36 -1.68 -3.43
C TYR A 55 1.41 -1.65 -2.32
N ASP A 56 2.39 -0.78 -2.48
CA ASP A 56 3.56 -0.70 -1.61
C ASP A 56 3.97 0.75 -1.32
N ILE A 57 4.77 0.91 -0.28
CA ILE A 57 5.63 2.06 -0.06
C ILE A 57 6.99 1.61 0.50
N SER A 58 8.06 2.10 -0.12
CA SER A 58 9.42 1.95 0.40
C SER A 58 9.78 3.13 1.31
N PHE A 59 10.46 2.84 2.42
CA PHE A 59 10.92 3.85 3.36
C PHE A 59 12.19 3.42 4.11
N GLU A 60 12.92 4.42 4.58
CA GLU A 60 14.05 4.27 5.51
C GLU A 60 13.71 5.00 6.81
N THR A 61 14.24 4.53 7.93
CA THR A 61 14.02 5.16 9.22
C THR A 61 15.20 4.91 10.15
N THR A 62 15.55 5.92 10.94
CA THR A 62 16.49 5.80 12.07
C THR A 62 15.77 5.51 13.40
N HIS A 63 14.43 5.48 13.39
CA HIS A 63 13.63 5.17 14.57
C HIS A 63 13.60 3.66 14.82
N SER A 64 13.66 3.26 16.08
CA SER A 64 13.52 1.84 16.49
C SER A 64 12.11 1.28 16.30
N SER A 65 11.11 2.15 16.19
CA SER A 65 9.70 1.79 16.05
C SER A 65 8.98 2.76 15.13
N VAL A 66 8.05 2.22 14.34
CA VAL A 66 7.19 2.98 13.41
C VAL A 66 5.74 2.53 13.52
N VAL A 67 4.83 3.39 13.09
CA VAL A 67 3.40 3.07 12.90
C VAL A 67 3.14 2.98 11.40
N LEU A 68 2.57 1.87 10.97
CA LEU A 68 2.13 1.63 9.58
C LEU A 68 0.63 1.91 9.49
N LEU A 69 0.24 2.78 8.57
CA LEU A 69 -1.13 3.24 8.40
C LEU A 69 -1.58 2.99 6.96
N MET A 70 -2.81 2.49 6.81
CA MET A 70 -3.56 2.53 5.56
C MET A 70 -4.79 3.40 5.80
N LEU A 71 -4.83 4.57 5.17
CA LEU A 71 -5.85 5.57 5.40
C LEU A 71 -6.77 5.65 4.19
N SER A 72 -8.08 5.61 4.40
CA SER A 72 -9.04 5.94 3.35
C SER A 72 -8.84 7.38 2.90
N ASN A 73 -8.72 7.60 1.59
CA ASN A 73 -8.50 8.89 0.94
C ASN A 73 -9.60 9.17 -0.09
N VAL A 74 -10.82 8.74 0.22
CA VAL A 74 -12.02 9.00 -0.58
C VAL A 74 -12.96 9.91 0.19
N ALA A 75 -13.63 10.82 -0.51
CA ALA A 75 -14.74 11.56 0.05
C ALA A 75 -15.92 10.60 0.35
N GLU A 76 -16.84 11.06 1.18
CA GLU A 76 -18.05 10.32 1.52
C GLU A 76 -18.85 9.97 0.26
N GLY A 77 -19.36 8.73 0.18
CA GLY A 77 -20.10 8.26 -0.98
C GLY A 77 -20.36 6.76 -0.94
N SER A 78 -21.23 6.27 -1.83
CA SER A 78 -21.51 4.84 -1.97
C SER A 78 -20.46 4.14 -2.81
N GLY A 79 -20.02 2.96 -2.37
CA GLY A 79 -19.26 1.98 -3.15
C GLY A 79 -17.75 1.97 -3.00
N ASN A 80 -17.15 2.72 -2.08
CA ASN A 80 -15.70 2.63 -1.79
C ASN A 80 -15.32 1.39 -0.95
N ASP A 81 -16.05 0.29 -1.10
CA ASP A 81 -15.81 -0.95 -0.38
C ASP A 81 -14.58 -1.67 -0.96
N LEU A 82 -13.74 -2.21 -0.07
CA LEU A 82 -12.49 -2.87 -0.45
C LEU A 82 -12.24 -4.13 0.38
N ALA A 83 -11.45 -5.03 -0.19
CA ALA A 83 -10.83 -6.14 0.51
C ALA A 83 -9.32 -5.92 0.58
N ILE A 84 -8.70 -6.36 1.67
CA ILE A 84 -7.25 -6.28 1.91
C ILE A 84 -6.79 -7.67 2.32
N ASP A 85 -5.64 -8.08 1.79
CA ASP A 85 -4.95 -9.31 2.18
C ASP A 85 -3.43 -9.11 2.16
N ASP A 86 -2.69 -10.06 2.75
CA ASP A 86 -1.23 -10.14 2.68
C ASP A 86 -0.52 -8.83 3.04
N ILE A 87 -0.91 -8.24 4.17
CA ILE A 87 -0.25 -7.06 4.73
C ILE A 87 1.15 -7.47 5.20
N GLU A 88 2.19 -6.90 4.57
CA GLU A 88 3.57 -7.30 4.73
C GLU A 88 4.48 -6.09 5.01
N LEU A 89 5.40 -6.27 5.96
CA LEU A 89 6.58 -5.41 6.13
C LEU A 89 7.83 -6.26 5.88
N ARG A 90 8.64 -5.88 4.90
CA ARG A 90 9.91 -6.57 4.59
C ARG A 90 11.11 -5.63 4.57
N VAL A 91 12.30 -6.20 4.71
CA VAL A 91 13.55 -5.50 4.41
C VAL A 91 13.60 -5.25 2.90
N TYR A 92 13.95 -4.03 2.51
CA TYR A 92 14.15 -3.65 1.11
C TYR A 92 15.62 -3.27 0.98
N SER A 93 16.40 -4.07 0.26
CA SER A 93 17.80 -3.82 -0.03
C SER A 93 17.98 -3.64 -1.53
N THR A 94 18.74 -2.63 -1.94
CA THR A 94 19.10 -2.39 -3.35
C THR A 94 20.05 -3.44 -3.94
N ASN A 95 20.34 -4.52 -3.21
CA ASN A 95 21.23 -5.61 -3.63
C ASN A 95 20.49 -6.73 -4.39
N ASP A 96 19.22 -6.55 -4.75
CA ASP A 96 18.50 -7.48 -5.66
C ASP A 96 18.98 -7.36 -7.14
N LEU A 97 20.15 -6.75 -7.37
CA LEU A 97 20.93 -6.83 -8.61
C LEU A 97 22.36 -7.31 -8.28
N ASP A 98 22.50 -8.52 -7.77
CA ASP A 98 23.76 -9.29 -7.85
C ASP A 98 23.47 -10.76 -8.18
N ASP A 99 22.66 -10.96 -9.23
CA ASP A 99 22.57 -12.23 -9.95
C ASP A 99 22.94 -12.01 -11.42
N THR A 100 24.22 -11.70 -11.67
CA THR A 100 24.85 -12.05 -12.94
C THR A 100 26.22 -12.68 -12.71
N SER A 101 26.19 -14.01 -12.66
CA SER A 101 27.22 -14.93 -13.15
C SER A 101 28.61 -14.90 -12.50
N THR A 102 28.84 -15.92 -11.66
CA THR A 102 30.11 -16.65 -11.69
C THR A 102 30.33 -17.25 -13.08
N THR A 103 31.47 -16.98 -13.73
CA THR A 103 32.30 -17.95 -14.47
C THR A 103 33.51 -17.25 -15.11
N GLY A 104 34.71 -17.78 -14.86
CA GLY A 104 35.92 -17.53 -15.66
C GLY A 104 37.07 -16.89 -14.90
#